data_AF-B3SF01-F1
#
_entry.id   AF-B3SF01-F1
#
_cell.length_a   1.000
_cell.length_b   1.000
_cell.length_c   1.000
_cell.angle_alpha   90.00
_cell.angle_beta   90.00
_cell.angle_gamma   90.00
#
_symmetry.space_group_name_H-M   'P 1'
#
loop_
_entity.id
_entity.type
_entity.pdbx_description
1 polymer ?
#
loop_
_entity_poly.entity_id
_entity_poly.type
_entity_poly.pdbx_seq_one_letter_code
_entity_poly.pdbx_strand_id
1 'polypeptide(L)'
;MAEKSSKSTNLEQIKSILEKGVKNQNEGDYQGALHHCEQALTYMKSTSSSSDDIYQLEYDTYYVMTDCYLKIGELMEADKWVRKAEELAKKLRDEVKICMCFHVEGRIKQLL
;
A
#
# COMPACT_ATOMS: atom_id res chain seq x y z
N MET A 1 22.68 -19.85 4.26
CA MET A 1 21.34 -20.31 4.74
C MET A 1 20.65 -19.31 5.67
N ALA A 2 21.36 -18.51 6.48
CA ALA A 2 20.74 -17.54 7.40
C ALA A 2 20.01 -16.35 6.71
N GLU A 3 20.55 -15.79 5.62
CA GLU A 3 19.96 -14.62 4.94
C GLU A 3 18.60 -14.90 4.27
N LYS A 4 18.38 -16.13 3.79
CA LYS A 4 17.10 -16.51 3.17
C LYS A 4 15.99 -16.67 4.23
N SER A 5 16.38 -17.11 5.43
CA SER A 5 15.48 -17.23 6.59
C SER A 5 15.06 -15.86 7.10
N SER A 6 16.01 -14.93 7.29
CA SER A 6 15.73 -13.57 7.77
C SER A 6 14.90 -12.75 6.79
N LYS A 7 15.13 -12.88 5.48
CA LYS A 7 14.29 -12.22 4.45
C LYS A 7 12.84 -12.70 4.50
N SER A 8 12.61 -14.00 4.65
CA SER A 8 11.26 -14.58 4.76
C SER A 8 10.51 -14.03 5.97
N THR A 9 11.17 -14.01 7.13
CA THR A 9 10.60 -13.49 8.37
C THR A 9 10.23 -12.00 8.27
N ASN A 10 11.08 -11.19 7.64
CA ASN A 10 10.80 -9.77 7.43
C ASN A 10 9.58 -9.54 6.53
N LEU A 11 9.42 -10.34 5.45
CA LEU A 11 8.26 -10.24 4.56
C LEU A 11 6.96 -10.66 5.25
N GLU A 12 6.99 -11.72 6.06
CA GLU A 12 5.83 -12.17 6.84
C GLU A 12 5.39 -11.11 7.86
N GLN A 13 6.33 -10.43 8.50
CA GLN A 13 6.03 -9.35 9.42
C GLN A 13 5.34 -8.17 8.72
N ILE A 14 5.85 -7.77 7.55
CA ILE A 14 5.24 -6.70 6.76
C ILE A 14 3.81 -7.08 6.37
N LYS A 15 3.60 -8.31 5.87
CA LYS A 15 2.27 -8.83 5.53
C LYS A 15 1.33 -8.80 6.72
N SER A 16 1.77 -9.27 7.88
CA SER A 16 0.96 -9.28 9.10
C SER A 16 0.54 -7.87 9.54
N ILE A 17 1.44 -6.88 9.42
CA ILE A 17 1.09 -5.48 9.72
C ILE A 17 0.04 -4.98 8.72
N LEU A 18 0.22 -5.25 7.43
CA LEU A 18 -0.71 -4.82 6.39
C LEU A 18 -2.09 -5.48 6.53
N GLU A 19 -2.15 -6.76 6.89
CA GLU A 19 -3.40 -7.47 7.18
C GLU A 19 -4.20 -6.82 8.31
N LYS A 20 -3.51 -6.33 9.36
CA LYS A 20 -4.17 -5.53 10.42
C LYS A 20 -4.70 -4.21 9.88
N GLY A 21 -3.93 -3.55 9.00
CA GLY A 21 -4.38 -2.33 8.32
C GLY A 21 -5.67 -2.56 7.51
N VAL A 22 -5.69 -3.61 6.69
CA VAL A 22 -6.87 -4.01 5.90
C VAL A 22 -8.04 -4.37 6.81
N LYS A 23 -7.79 -5.06 7.92
CA LYS A 23 -8.85 -5.37 8.89
C LYS A 23 -9.48 -4.10 9.47
N ASN A 24 -8.67 -3.15 9.95
CA ASN A 24 -9.18 -1.89 10.48
C ASN A 24 -9.95 -1.10 9.42
N GLN A 25 -9.48 -1.08 8.17
CA GLN A 25 -10.19 -0.46 7.05
C GLN A 25 -11.58 -1.07 6.85
N ASN A 26 -11.67 -2.41 6.85
CA ASN A 26 -12.94 -3.12 6.71
C ASN A 26 -13.90 -2.86 7.88
N GLU A 27 -13.36 -2.61 9.08
CA GLU A 27 -14.12 -2.24 10.28
C GLU A 27 -14.49 -0.73 10.31
N GLY A 28 -14.02 0.06 9.34
CA GLY A 28 -14.25 1.50 9.26
C GLY A 28 -13.29 2.35 10.11
N ASP A 29 -12.32 1.74 10.78
CA ASP A 29 -11.25 2.43 11.49
C ASP A 29 -10.13 2.82 10.51
N TYR A 30 -10.41 3.86 9.71
CA TYR A 30 -9.48 4.34 8.69
C TYR A 30 -8.20 4.92 9.27
N GLN A 31 -8.26 5.54 10.45
CA GLN A 31 -7.06 6.07 11.12
C GLN A 31 -6.15 4.95 11.61
N GLY A 32 -6.71 3.90 12.23
CA GLY A 32 -5.94 2.72 12.61
C GLY A 32 -5.40 1.97 11.40
N ALA A 33 -6.15 1.91 10.29
CA ALA A 33 -5.65 1.34 9.03
C ALA A 33 -4.41 2.09 8.51
N LEU A 34 -4.48 3.43 8.47
CA LEU A 34 -3.36 4.29 8.07
C LEU A 34 -2.15 4.11 9.00
N HIS A 35 -2.37 4.01 10.32
CA HIS A 35 -1.28 3.78 11.28
C HIS A 35 -0.51 2.48 10.98
N HIS A 36 -1.22 1.38 10.71
CA HIS A 36 -0.59 0.12 10.32
C HIS A 36 0.12 0.23 8.96
N CYS A 37 -0.44 0.95 7.99
CA CYS A 37 0.21 1.20 6.70
C CYS A 37 1.55 1.95 6.87
N GLU A 38 1.58 2.99 7.71
CA GLU A 38 2.81 3.74 8.02
C GLU A 38 3.87 2.86 8.70
N GLN A 39 3.46 1.98 9.61
CA GLN A 39 4.34 0.98 10.22
C GLN A 39 4.92 0.04 9.17
N ALA A 40 4.10 -0.49 8.26
CA ALA A 40 4.54 -1.38 7.19
C ALA A 40 5.59 -0.69 6.29
N LEU A 41 5.33 0.56 5.87
CA LEU A 41 6.27 1.35 5.06
C LEU A 41 7.59 1.62 5.78
N THR A 42 7.53 1.90 7.09
CA THR A 42 8.73 2.11 7.91
C THR A 42 9.57 0.85 7.98
N TYR A 43 8.92 -0.31 8.12
CA TYR A 43 9.59 -1.61 8.15
C TYR A 43 10.20 -1.98 6.79
N MET A 44 9.49 -1.77 5.68
CA MET A 44 10.03 -2.00 4.33
C MET A 44 11.32 -1.21 4.11
N LYS A 45 11.32 0.09 4.46
CA LYS A 45 12.49 0.96 4.33
C LYS A 45 13.69 0.49 5.15
N SER A 46 13.47 -0.04 6.36
CA SER A 46 14.57 -0.52 7.21
C SER A 46 15.18 -1.83 6.71
N THR A 47 14.39 -2.68 6.05
CA THR A 47 14.86 -3.98 5.54
C THR A 47 15.82 -3.90 4.34
N SER A 48 16.03 -2.72 3.76
CA SER A 48 16.98 -2.44 2.64
C SER A 48 16.86 -3.38 1.43
N SER A 49 15.77 -4.14 1.31
CA SER A 49 15.58 -5.14 0.27
C SER A 49 14.72 -4.56 -0.85
N SER A 50 15.33 -4.25 -1.99
CA SER A 50 14.60 -3.94 -3.22
C SER A 50 14.35 -5.25 -3.97
N SER A 51 13.14 -5.80 -3.83
CA SER A 51 12.70 -6.97 -4.60
C SER A 51 11.25 -6.83 -4.99
N ASP A 52 10.83 -7.57 -6.02
CA ASP A 52 9.44 -7.52 -6.51
C ASP A 52 8.43 -7.80 -5.40
N ASP A 53 8.72 -8.70 -4.46
CA ASP A 53 7.87 -8.95 -3.27
C ASP A 53 7.65 -7.69 -2.42
N ILE A 54 8.69 -6.86 -2.26
CA ILE A 54 8.60 -5.61 -1.51
C ILE A 54 7.83 -4.57 -2.31
N TYR A 55 8.05 -4.47 -3.62
CA TYR A 55 7.26 -3.57 -4.48
C TYR A 55 5.78 -3.95 -4.52
N GLN A 56 5.46 -5.25 -4.47
CA GLN A 56 4.09 -5.73 -4.36
C GLN A 56 3.45 -5.28 -3.04
N LEU A 57 4.15 -5.43 -1.92
CA LEU A 57 3.64 -5.00 -0.61
C LEU A 57 3.56 -3.47 -0.48
N GLU A 58 4.52 -2.73 -1.02
CA GLU A 58 4.47 -1.26 -1.09
C GLU A 58 3.26 -0.80 -1.90
N TYR A 59 2.99 -1.43 -3.04
CA TYR A 59 1.79 -1.15 -3.83
C TYR A 59 0.53 -1.39 -3.00
N ASP A 60 0.40 -2.57 -2.37
CA ASP A 60 -0.80 -2.93 -1.63
C ASP A 60 -1.02 -1.94 -0.47
N THR A 61 0.07 -1.52 0.18
CA THR A 61 0.04 -0.52 1.25
C THR A 61 -0.45 0.84 0.75
N TYR A 62 0.11 1.35 -0.35
CA TYR A 62 -0.36 2.61 -0.93
C TYR A 62 -1.82 2.56 -1.38
N TYR A 63 -2.25 1.42 -1.93
CA TYR A 63 -3.63 1.24 -2.36
C TYR A 63 -4.62 1.26 -1.18
N VAL A 64 -4.27 0.60 -0.06
CA VAL A 64 -5.06 0.69 1.20
C VAL A 64 -5.11 2.12 1.72
N MET A 65 -3.97 2.82 1.75
CA MET A 65 -3.93 4.24 2.17
C MET A 65 -4.83 5.11 1.29
N THR A 66 -4.79 4.93 -0.04
CA THR A 66 -5.66 5.64 -0.98
C THR A 66 -7.14 5.46 -0.64
N ASP A 67 -7.60 4.23 -0.44
CA ASP A 67 -9.01 3.99 -0.11
C ASP A 67 -9.37 4.56 1.27
N CYS A 68 -8.49 4.45 2.28
CA CYS A 68 -8.71 5.09 3.57
C CYS A 68 -8.89 6.61 3.46
N TYR A 69 -8.01 7.29 2.71
CA TYR A 69 -8.13 8.74 2.51
C TYR A 69 -9.37 9.12 1.69
N LEU A 70 -9.78 8.31 0.71
CA LEU A 70 -11.06 8.51 0.01
C LEU A 70 -12.25 8.45 0.97
N LYS A 71 -12.24 7.51 1.92
CA LYS A 71 -13.32 7.35 2.90
C LYS A 71 -13.36 8.47 3.93
N ILE A 72 -12.19 9.01 4.30
CA ILE A 72 -12.07 10.18 5.17
C ILE A 72 -12.48 11.46 4.43
N GLY A 73 -12.35 11.51 3.10
CA GLY A 73 -12.62 12.69 2.28
C GLY A 73 -11.40 13.56 1.98
N GLU A 74 -10.21 13.08 2.34
CA GLU A 74 -8.92 13.75 2.10
C GLU A 74 -8.43 13.45 0.68
N LEU A 75 -9.10 14.04 -0.32
CA LEU A 75 -8.90 13.71 -1.74
C LEU A 75 -7.48 13.98 -2.24
N MET A 76 -6.80 15.01 -1.71
CA MET A 76 -5.42 15.33 -2.09
C MET A 76 -4.43 14.25 -1.61
N GLU A 77 -4.62 13.72 -0.41
CA GLU A 77 -3.80 12.59 0.07
C GLU A 77 -4.13 11.33 -0.72
N ALA A 78 -5.41 11.06 -1.01
CA ALA A 78 -5.78 9.92 -1.86
C ALA A 78 -5.10 9.96 -3.25
N ASP A 79 -5.07 11.13 -3.92
CA ASP A 79 -4.38 11.33 -5.21
C ASP A 79 -2.88 11.08 -5.11
N LYS A 80 -2.24 11.62 -4.06
CA LYS A 80 -0.81 11.41 -3.81
C LYS A 80 -0.47 9.92 -3.66
N TRP A 81 -1.27 9.16 -2.91
CA TRP A 81 -0.97 7.74 -2.68
C TRP A 81 -1.29 6.87 -3.89
N VAL A 82 -2.35 7.17 -4.66
CA VAL A 82 -2.69 6.36 -5.84
C VAL A 82 -1.64 6.50 -6.94
N ARG A 83 -1.04 7.69 -7.10
CA ARG A 83 0.05 7.90 -8.06
C ARG A 83 1.30 7.10 -7.70
N LYS A 84 1.63 6.99 -6.41
CA LYS A 84 2.74 6.13 -5.96
C LYS A 84 2.44 4.64 -6.21
N ALA A 85 1.19 4.21 -5.98
CA ALA A 85 0.77 2.86 -6.33
C ALA A 85 0.89 2.63 -7.85
N GLU A 86 0.49 3.60 -8.68
CA GLU A 86 0.59 3.52 -10.13
C GLU A 86 2.04 3.37 -10.62
N GLU A 87 2.97 4.16 -10.05
CA GLU A 87 4.41 4.05 -10.35
C GLU A 87 4.95 2.64 -10.08
N LEU A 88 4.56 2.04 -8.96
CA LEU A 88 4.93 0.66 -8.62
C LEU A 88 4.27 -0.36 -9.54
N ALA A 89 2.99 -0.20 -9.87
CA ALA A 89 2.28 -1.09 -10.78
C ALA A 89 2.93 -1.13 -12.17
N LYS A 90 3.35 0.05 -12.68
CA LYS A 90 4.11 0.16 -13.94
C LYS A 90 5.47 -0.53 -13.84
N LYS A 91 6.19 -0.36 -12.73
CA LYS A 91 7.48 -1.01 -12.51
C LYS A 91 7.36 -2.54 -12.48
N LEU A 92 6.30 -3.05 -11.84
CA LEU A 92 5.94 -4.46 -11.78
C LEU A 92 5.38 -5.00 -13.11
N ARG A 93 5.03 -4.12 -14.05
CA ARG A 93 4.31 -4.46 -15.30
C ARG A 93 3.00 -5.20 -15.05
N ASP A 94 2.31 -4.85 -13.97
CA ASP A 94 1.03 -5.43 -13.59
C ASP A 94 -0.11 -4.58 -14.14
N GLU A 95 -0.63 -4.98 -15.30
CA GLU A 95 -1.68 -4.25 -16.01
C GLU A 95 -3.00 -4.15 -15.23
N VAL A 96 -3.29 -5.14 -14.38
CA VAL A 96 -4.49 -5.14 -13.53
C VAL A 96 -4.36 -4.05 -12.48
N LYS A 97 -3.20 -3.96 -11.82
CA LYS A 97 -2.89 -2.91 -10.84
C LYS A 97 -2.89 -1.52 -11.47
N ILE A 98 -2.32 -1.36 -12.67
CA ILE A 98 -2.38 -0.09 -13.42
C ILE A 98 -3.83 0.33 -13.67
N CYS A 99 -4.68 -0.60 -14.13
CA CYS A 99 -6.09 -0.32 -14.39
C CYS A 99 -6.84 0.10 -13.10
N MET A 100 -6.57 -0.56 -11.98
CA MET A 100 -7.14 -0.20 -10.68
C MET A 100 -6.74 1.22 -10.26
N CYS A 101 -5.47 1.61 -10.41
CA CYS A 101 -5.02 2.98 -10.16
C CYS A 101 -5.77 4.00 -11.02
N PHE A 102 -5.90 3.76 -12.33
CA PHE A 102 -6.65 4.66 -13.22
C PHE A 102 -8.12 4.79 -12.84
N HIS A 103 -8.77 3.70 -12.44
CA HIS A 103 -10.14 3.74 -11.98
C HIS A 103 -10.28 4.66 -10.75
N VAL A 104 -9.37 4.52 -9.78
CA VAL A 104 -9.39 5.33 -8.56
C VAL A 104 -9.06 6.80 -8.84
N GLU A 105 -8.06 7.08 -9.68
CA GLU A 105 -7.76 8.45 -10.11
C GLU A 105 -8.94 9.12 -10.80
N GLY A 106 -9.65 8.38 -11.66
CA GLY A 106 -10.87 8.87 -12.31
C GLY A 106 -11.93 9.26 -11.29
N ARG A 107 -12.14 8.44 -10.25
CA ARG A 107 -13.05 8.74 -9.14
C ARG A 107 -12.62 9.99 -8.38
N ILE A 108 -11.33 10.14 -8.06
CA ILE A 108 -10.81 11.32 -7.34
C ILE A 108 -11.07 12.59 -8.16
N LYS A 109 -10.77 12.58 -9.46
CA LYS A 109 -10.97 13.73 -10.37
C LYS A 109 -12.44 14.14 -10.51
N GLN A 110 -13.38 13.22 -10.31
CA GLN A 110 -14.81 13.53 -10.30
C GLN A 110 -15.28 14.19 -9.00
N LEU A 111 -14.51 14.05 -7.92
CA LEU A 111 -14.85 14.54 -6.58
C LEU A 111 -14.13 15.84 -6.21
N LEU A 112 -13.09 16.23 -6.96
CA LEU A 112 -12.39 17.51 -6.86
C LEU A 112 -13.09 18.59 -7.68
#